data_AF-A0A1N7N982-F1
#
_entry.id   AF-A0A1N7N982-F1
#
_cell.length_a   1.000
_cell.length_b   1.000
_cell.length_c   1.000
_cell.angle_alpha   90.00
_cell.angle_beta   90.00
_cell.angle_gamma   90.00
#
_symmetry.space_group_name_H-M   'P 1'
#
loop_
_entity.id
_entity.type
_entity.pdbx_description
1 polymer ?
#
loop_
_entity_poly.entity_id
_entity_poly.type
_entity_poly.pdbx_seq_one_letter_code
_entity_poly.pdbx_strand_id
1 'polypeptide(L)'
;MVAISAEEDNRPASRSLFNRLFNDFTPSDQEEQDTRRQYGSGFVISPRGYILTNEHVVRRASRLLVHFFGRKGPLPARVVWRDTHHDLAVIQVRSSTPLKPLAMGSSRHTEVGEWAIAIGNPLGLHHSVTLGVVSGKDRPLNLRERRFGHVIQTDAAINPGNSGGPLLNILGQAIGVNTLVVYPSQAISFAIPIDVVKPLVRDFM
;
A
#
# COMPACT_ATOMS: atom_id res chain seq x y z
N MET A 1 0.62 10.42 -3.67
CA MET A 1 1.11 9.27 -2.87
C MET A 1 1.76 9.79 -1.61
N VAL A 2 1.77 8.99 -0.55
CA VAL A 2 2.45 9.24 0.73
C VAL A 2 3.21 7.99 1.16
N ALA A 3 4.29 8.18 1.89
CA ALA A 3 4.96 7.12 2.64
C ALA A 3 4.36 7.02 4.04
N ILE A 4 4.24 5.79 4.56
CA ILE A 4 3.69 5.50 5.88
C ILE A 4 4.73 4.75 6.70
N SER A 5 4.98 5.23 7.90
CA SER A 5 5.79 4.56 8.91
C SER A 5 4.88 4.18 10.07
N ALA A 6 4.82 2.89 10.38
CA ALA A 6 4.07 2.32 11.48
C ALA A 6 5.04 1.82 12.55
N GLU A 7 4.96 2.38 13.76
CA GLU A 7 5.75 1.95 14.91
C GLU A 7 4.90 1.02 15.79
N GLU A 8 5.47 -0.10 16.25
CA GLU A 8 4.84 -1.06 17.16
C GLU A 8 5.56 -1.05 18.52
N ASP A 9 4.78 -0.99 19.61
CA ASP A 9 5.34 -1.07 20.98
C ASP A 9 5.85 -2.49 21.27
N ASN A 10 6.91 -2.58 22.08
CA ASN A 10 7.71 -3.79 22.31
C ASN A 10 6.93 -4.92 23.03
N ARG A 11 6.05 -5.64 22.31
CA ARG A 11 5.37 -6.86 22.78
C ARG A 11 6.00 -8.13 22.18
N PRO A 12 6.02 -9.26 22.92
CA PRO A 12 6.62 -10.51 22.44
C PRO A 12 5.89 -11.01 21.18
N ALA A 13 6.67 -11.47 20.21
CA ALA A 13 6.28 -11.58 18.82
C ALA A 13 5.28 -12.72 18.54
N SER A 14 4.22 -12.42 17.79
CA SER A 14 3.80 -13.32 16.71
C SER A 14 4.44 -12.82 15.41
N ARG A 15 5.27 -13.67 14.78
CA ARG A 15 6.03 -13.37 13.55
C ARG A 15 5.16 -12.67 12.51
N SER A 16 5.37 -11.36 12.32
CA SER A 16 4.69 -10.55 11.31
C SER A 16 4.87 -11.18 9.93
N LEU A 17 3.85 -11.13 9.08
CA LEU A 17 3.92 -11.56 7.68
C LEU A 17 5.08 -10.83 6.97
N PHE A 18 5.29 -9.56 7.33
CA PHE A 18 6.40 -8.73 6.88
C PHE A 18 7.76 -9.33 7.27
N ASN A 19 7.97 -9.71 8.54
CA ASN A 19 9.23 -10.32 8.99
C ASN A 19 9.51 -11.67 8.30
N ARG A 20 8.47 -12.43 7.92
CA ARG A 20 8.66 -13.67 7.14
C ARG A 20 8.99 -13.38 5.68
N LEU A 21 8.49 -12.29 5.11
CA LEU A 21 8.82 -11.84 3.76
C LEU A 21 10.20 -11.17 3.68
N PHE A 22 10.70 -10.61 4.79
CA PHE A 22 11.95 -9.86 4.87
C PHE A 22 13.16 -10.69 5.34
N ASN A 23 12.94 -11.77 6.12
CA ASN A 23 14.03 -12.63 6.62
C ASN A 23 14.83 -13.33 5.51
N ASP A 24 14.33 -13.34 4.27
CA ASP A 24 15.03 -13.88 3.10
C ASP A 24 15.90 -12.83 2.38
N PHE A 25 15.93 -11.56 2.85
CA PHE A 25 16.61 -10.45 2.17
C PHE A 25 17.77 -9.79 2.95
N THR A 26 18.04 -10.16 4.19
CA THR A 26 19.14 -9.60 4.99
C THR A 26 19.84 -10.68 5.80
N PRO A 27 21.18 -10.84 5.70
CA PRO A 27 21.93 -11.60 6.70
C PRO A 27 21.68 -10.96 8.05
N SER A 28 21.36 -11.81 9.04
CA SER A 28 21.26 -11.42 10.43
C SER A 28 22.52 -10.68 10.85
N ASP A 29 22.37 -9.45 11.36
CA ASP A 29 23.18 -8.96 12.46
C ASP A 29 22.57 -7.70 13.08
N GLN A 30 22.62 -7.67 14.42
CA GLN A 30 22.31 -6.60 15.35
C GLN A 30 20.85 -6.48 15.86
N GLU A 31 20.64 -7.14 17.00
CA GLU A 31 19.62 -6.79 18.00
C GLU A 31 19.89 -5.38 18.55
N GLU A 32 19.37 -4.35 17.88
CA GLU A 32 19.11 -3.07 18.55
C GLU A 32 17.71 -3.11 19.16
N GLN A 33 17.60 -2.70 20.42
CA GLN A 33 16.36 -2.57 21.20
C GLN A 33 15.44 -1.44 20.68
N ASP A 34 15.38 -1.24 19.38
CA ASP A 34 14.69 -0.11 18.76
C ASP A 34 13.29 -0.54 18.26
N THR A 35 12.33 0.37 18.42
CA THR A 35 10.94 0.22 17.97
C THR A 35 10.84 -0.46 16.60
N ARG A 36 10.10 -1.57 16.50
CA ARG A 36 9.92 -2.25 15.20
C ARG A 36 9.11 -1.32 14.28
N ARG A 37 9.78 -0.77 13.27
CA ARG A 37 9.18 0.06 12.22
C ARG A 37 8.75 -0.79 11.03
N GLN A 38 7.48 -0.69 10.67
CA GLN A 38 6.94 -1.22 9.42
C GLN A 38 6.73 -0.06 8.44
N TYR A 39 7.18 -0.25 7.20
CA TYR A 39 7.02 0.73 6.13
C TYR A 39 5.93 0.32 5.15
N GLY A 40 5.17 1.29 4.67
CA GLY A 40 4.17 1.12 3.64
C GLY A 40 3.94 2.43 2.87
N SER A 41 2.95 2.40 2.00
CA SER A 41 2.56 3.53 1.18
C SER A 41 1.05 3.75 1.25
N GLY A 42 0.63 4.92 0.79
CA GLY A 42 -0.78 5.27 0.65
C GLY A 42 -0.98 6.35 -0.39
N PHE A 43 -2.23 6.75 -0.58
CA PHE A 43 -2.54 7.95 -1.35
C PHE A 43 -3.78 8.66 -0.82
N VAL A 44 -3.77 9.99 -0.96
CA VAL A 44 -4.85 10.86 -0.53
C VAL A 44 -6.09 10.58 -1.37
N ILE A 45 -7.23 10.39 -0.72
CA ILE A 45 -8.53 10.17 -1.37
C ILE A 45 -9.51 11.31 -1.12
N SER A 46 -9.21 12.24 -0.21
CA SER A 46 -10.06 13.40 0.09
C SER A 46 -9.24 14.61 0.55
N PRO A 47 -9.68 15.86 0.24
CA PRO A 47 -9.02 17.06 0.73
C PRO A 47 -9.03 17.19 2.26
N ARG A 48 -9.93 16.46 2.93
CA ARG A 48 -10.10 16.39 4.39
C ARG A 48 -9.02 15.58 5.12
N GLY A 49 -8.00 15.10 4.41
CA GLY A 49 -6.89 14.37 5.01
C GLY A 49 -7.04 12.85 5.06
N TYR A 50 -8.02 12.28 4.35
CA TYR A 50 -8.19 10.82 4.26
C TYR A 50 -7.21 10.22 3.26
N ILE A 51 -6.55 9.14 3.69
CA ILE A 51 -5.54 8.42 2.93
C ILE A 51 -5.92 6.95 2.92
N LEU A 52 -5.92 6.36 1.73
CA LEU A 52 -6.07 4.93 1.53
C LEU A 52 -4.71 4.22 1.63
N THR A 53 -4.69 3.07 2.28
CA THR A 53 -3.54 2.15 2.36
C THR A 53 -4.04 0.72 2.55
N ASN A 54 -3.14 -0.24 2.72
CA ASN A 54 -3.52 -1.60 3.10
C ASN A 54 -3.75 -1.75 4.61
N GLU A 55 -4.65 -2.66 4.98
CA GLU A 55 -4.92 -2.99 6.39
C GLU A 55 -3.68 -3.55 7.08
N HIS A 56 -2.92 -4.42 6.40
CA HIS A 56 -1.74 -5.03 7.00
C HIS A 56 -0.62 -4.03 7.31
N VAL A 57 -0.61 -2.85 6.68
CA VAL A 57 0.35 -1.76 6.96
C VAL A 57 0.07 -1.12 8.31
N VAL A 58 -1.19 -1.05 8.72
CA VAL A 58 -1.63 -0.31 9.92
C VAL A 58 -2.05 -1.19 11.09
N ARG A 59 -2.21 -2.51 10.86
CA ARG A 59 -2.83 -3.47 11.78
C ARG A 59 -2.30 -3.45 13.23
N ARG A 60 -0.98 -3.24 13.40
CA ARG A 60 -0.31 -3.30 14.71
C ARG A 60 0.37 -1.99 15.12
N ALA A 61 0.11 -0.92 14.38
CA ALA A 61 0.75 0.35 14.64
C ALA A 61 0.21 0.96 15.96
N SER A 62 1.09 1.16 16.95
CA SER A 62 0.81 2.04 18.09
C SER A 62 0.90 3.51 17.67
N ARG A 63 1.76 3.81 16.69
CA ARG A 63 1.89 5.15 16.10
C ARG A 63 2.02 5.08 14.59
N LEU A 64 1.29 5.96 13.90
CA LEU A 64 1.35 6.13 12.45
C LEU A 64 1.86 7.52 12.08
N LEU A 65 2.88 7.54 11.22
CA LEU A 65 3.45 8.76 10.66
C LEU A 65 3.32 8.73 9.14
N VAL A 66 2.83 9.82 8.57
CA VAL A 66 2.65 9.99 7.13
C VAL A 66 3.63 11.03 6.61
N HIS A 67 4.42 10.64 5.62
CA HIS A 67 5.41 11.48 4.97
C HIS A 67 4.92 11.86 3.56
N PHE A 68 4.77 13.16 3.33
CA PHE A 68 4.37 13.71 2.03
C PHE A 68 5.60 14.12 1.23
N PHE A 69 5.58 13.87 -0.08
CA PHE A 69 6.65 14.33 -0.97
C PHE A 69 6.78 15.87 -0.88
N GLY A 70 8.01 16.35 -0.72
CA GLY A 70 8.31 17.79 -0.64
C GLY A 70 7.87 18.48 0.66
N ARG A 71 7.21 17.79 1.60
CA ARG A 71 6.86 18.35 2.92
C ARG A 71 7.98 18.07 3.92
N LYS A 72 8.37 19.09 4.69
CA LYS A 72 9.26 18.91 5.83
C LYS A 72 8.51 18.22 6.98
N GLY A 73 9.01 17.06 7.39
CA GLY A 73 8.54 16.31 8.54
C GLY A 73 7.23 15.53 8.32
N PRO A 74 6.97 14.50 9.14
CA PRO A 74 5.76 13.70 9.05
C PRO A 74 4.53 14.42 9.62
N LEU A 75 3.35 13.88 9.31
CA LEU A 75 2.10 14.15 10.01
C LEU A 75 1.67 12.90 10.80
N PRO A 76 1.25 13.04 12.07
CA PRO A 76 0.62 11.94 12.78
C PRO A 76 -0.71 11.57 12.13
N ALA A 77 -0.97 10.27 12.04
CA ALA A 77 -2.21 9.74 11.50
C ALA A 77 -2.92 8.84 12.50
N ARG A 78 -4.24 8.70 12.31
CA ARG A 78 -5.08 7.74 13.03
C ARG A 78 -5.81 6.84 12.04
N VAL A 79 -6.01 5.59 12.38
CA VAL A 79 -6.89 4.70 11.62
C VAL A 79 -8.34 5.13 11.87
N VAL A 80 -9.09 5.40 10.80
CA VAL A 80 -10.52 5.74 10.88
C VAL A 80 -11.41 4.61 10.39
N TRP A 81 -10.89 3.72 9.55
CA TRP A 81 -11.60 2.56 9.05
C TRP A 81 -10.62 1.48 8.57
N ARG A 82 -11.05 0.22 8.64
CA ARG A 82 -10.28 -0.95 8.23
C ARG A 82 -11.20 -2.08 7.82
N ASP A 83 -10.76 -2.80 6.80
CA ASP A 83 -11.39 -3.99 6.25
C ASP A 83 -10.32 -5.05 6.05
N THR A 84 -10.29 -6.00 6.98
CA THR A 84 -9.33 -7.10 6.96
C THR A 84 -9.59 -8.09 5.82
N HIS A 85 -10.83 -8.19 5.33
CA HIS A 85 -11.20 -9.10 4.24
C HIS A 85 -10.60 -8.64 2.91
N HIS A 86 -10.67 -7.33 2.64
CA HIS A 86 -10.15 -6.73 1.42
C HIS A 86 -8.72 -6.19 1.55
N ASP A 87 -8.10 -6.29 2.74
CA ASP A 87 -6.80 -5.69 3.05
C ASP A 87 -6.74 -4.18 2.78
N LEU A 88 -7.77 -3.44 3.19
CA LEU A 88 -7.87 -2.00 3.00
C LEU A 88 -8.00 -1.29 4.35
N ALA A 89 -7.40 -0.11 4.45
CA ALA A 89 -7.59 0.78 5.57
C ALA A 89 -7.62 2.24 5.11
N VAL A 90 -8.41 3.05 5.81
CA VAL A 90 -8.38 4.50 5.68
C VAL A 90 -7.79 5.07 6.96
N ILE A 91 -6.76 5.89 6.79
CA ILE A 91 -6.16 6.69 7.85
C ILE A 91 -6.45 8.16 7.61
N GLN A 92 -6.41 8.96 8.66
CA GLN A 92 -6.61 10.40 8.58
C GLN A 92 -5.45 11.16 9.21
N VAL A 93 -4.96 12.17 8.49
CA VAL A 93 -4.02 13.18 8.99
C VAL A 93 -4.74 14.51 9.18
N ARG A 94 -4.22 15.35 10.08
CA ARG A 94 -4.60 16.76 10.16
C ARG A 94 -3.62 17.61 9.37
N SER A 95 -4.12 18.34 8.38
CA SER A 95 -3.36 19.30 7.58
C SER A 95 -3.95 20.69 7.73
N SER A 96 -3.10 21.72 7.76
CA SER A 96 -3.55 23.12 7.78
C SER A 96 -4.09 23.58 6.42
N THR A 97 -3.72 22.89 5.34
CA THR A 97 -4.21 23.15 3.99
C THR A 97 -4.92 21.93 3.41
N PRO A 98 -5.92 22.12 2.53
CA PRO A 98 -6.57 21.00 1.84
C PRO A 98 -5.55 20.16 1.07
N LEU A 99 -5.62 18.84 1.24
CA LEU A 99 -4.75 17.93 0.48
C LEU A 99 -5.29 17.72 -0.93
N LYS A 100 -4.43 17.36 -1.88
CA LYS A 100 -4.84 17.00 -3.25
C LYS A 100 -5.13 15.50 -3.35
N PRO A 101 -6.38 15.07 -3.57
CA PRO A 101 -6.70 13.68 -3.82
C PRO A 101 -6.07 13.17 -5.11
N LEU A 102 -5.71 11.90 -5.14
CA LEU A 102 -5.35 11.20 -6.35
C LEU A 102 -6.62 10.84 -7.12
N ALA A 103 -6.66 11.16 -8.42
CA ALA A 103 -7.77 10.76 -9.28
C ALA A 103 -7.84 9.23 -9.36
N MET A 104 -9.06 8.68 -9.26
CA MET A 104 -9.30 7.24 -9.39
C MET A 104 -9.95 6.94 -10.73
N GLY A 105 -9.24 6.20 -11.58
CA GLY A 105 -9.69 5.77 -12.91
C GLY A 105 -10.66 4.60 -12.82
N SER A 106 -10.66 3.70 -13.80
CA SER A 106 -11.43 2.46 -13.73
C SER A 106 -10.54 1.27 -14.07
N SER A 107 -10.48 0.32 -13.14
CA SER A 107 -9.90 -1.01 -13.37
C SER A 107 -10.73 -1.88 -14.32
N ARG A 108 -12.04 -1.62 -14.46
CA ARG A 108 -12.87 -2.36 -15.43
C ARG A 108 -12.42 -2.10 -16.86
N HIS A 109 -12.03 -0.87 -17.18
CA HIS A 109 -11.62 -0.45 -18.52
C HIS A 109 -10.13 -0.69 -18.82
N THR A 110 -9.36 -1.27 -17.88
CA THR A 110 -7.97 -1.61 -18.20
C THR A 110 -7.90 -2.85 -19.08
N GLU A 111 -6.85 -2.95 -19.87
CA GLU A 111 -6.59 -4.11 -20.73
C GLU A 111 -5.23 -4.74 -20.40
N VAL A 112 -5.11 -6.05 -20.67
CA VAL A 112 -3.82 -6.74 -20.55
C VAL A 112 -2.86 -6.15 -21.59
N GLY A 113 -1.65 -5.81 -21.16
CA GLY A 113 -0.64 -5.13 -21.97
C GLY A 113 -0.61 -3.61 -21.80
N GLU A 114 -1.60 -3.00 -21.15
CA GLU A 114 -1.53 -1.58 -20.82
C GLU A 114 -0.45 -1.30 -19.77
N TRP A 115 0.21 -0.14 -19.89
CA TRP A 115 1.20 0.30 -18.90
C TRP A 115 0.60 0.43 -17.50
N ALA A 116 1.33 -0.11 -16.53
CA ALA A 116 1.01 -0.06 -15.12
C ALA A 116 2.19 0.54 -14.35
N ILE A 117 1.94 1.64 -13.64
CA ILE A 117 2.96 2.39 -12.91
C ILE A 117 2.71 2.18 -11.41
N ALA A 118 3.57 1.43 -10.75
CA ALA A 118 3.49 1.25 -9.31
C ALA A 118 4.32 2.32 -8.60
N ILE A 119 3.71 2.96 -7.61
CA ILE A 119 4.35 4.03 -6.85
C ILE A 119 4.31 3.69 -5.36
N GLY A 120 5.43 3.86 -4.67
CA GLY A 120 5.50 3.62 -3.23
C GLY A 120 6.80 4.05 -2.57
N ASN A 121 7.10 3.44 -1.43
CA ASN A 121 8.24 3.78 -0.59
C ASN A 121 9.01 2.51 -0.18
N PRO A 122 9.65 1.83 -1.14
CA PRO A 122 10.39 0.62 -0.84
C PRO A 122 11.59 0.95 0.07
N LEU A 123 11.74 0.18 1.14
CA LEU A 123 12.88 0.24 2.06
C LEU A 123 13.18 1.63 2.68
N GLY A 124 12.20 2.53 2.71
CA GLY A 124 12.41 3.89 3.25
C GLY A 124 13.23 4.82 2.35
N LEU A 125 13.50 4.44 1.09
CA LEU A 125 14.24 5.25 0.11
C LEU A 125 13.48 6.50 -0.37
N HIS A 126 12.24 6.68 0.10
CA HIS A 126 11.32 7.76 -0.24
C HIS A 126 10.95 7.82 -1.75
N HIS A 127 9.70 7.47 -2.06
CA HIS A 127 9.03 7.78 -3.33
C HIS A 127 9.62 7.11 -4.59
N SER A 128 9.71 5.78 -4.61
CA SER A 128 10.10 5.02 -5.80
C SER A 128 8.93 4.79 -6.77
N VAL A 129 9.29 4.73 -8.04
CA VAL A 129 8.39 4.45 -9.16
C VAL A 129 8.93 3.24 -9.91
N THR A 130 8.05 2.29 -10.21
CA THR A 130 8.35 1.13 -11.06
C THR A 130 7.32 1.06 -12.18
N LEU A 131 7.76 0.63 -13.36
CA LEU A 131 6.95 0.51 -14.55
C LEU A 131 6.85 -0.97 -14.95
N GLY A 132 5.67 -1.35 -15.39
CA GLY A 132 5.40 -2.63 -16.03
C GLY A 132 4.11 -2.51 -16.83
N VAL A 133 3.41 -3.62 -17.01
CA VAL A 133 2.12 -3.71 -17.67
C VAL A 133 1.10 -4.42 -16.79
N VAL A 134 -0.17 -4.28 -17.13
CA VAL A 134 -1.22 -5.19 -16.66
C VAL A 134 -0.97 -6.55 -17.31
N SER A 135 -0.49 -7.51 -16.55
CA SER A 135 -0.17 -8.86 -17.04
C SER A 135 -1.38 -9.80 -16.98
N GLY A 136 -2.42 -9.43 -16.22
CA GLY A 136 -3.62 -10.24 -16.07
C GLY A 136 -4.71 -9.54 -15.25
N LYS A 137 -5.96 -9.96 -15.44
CA LYS A 137 -7.14 -9.45 -14.76
C LYS A 137 -7.99 -10.58 -14.17
N ASP A 138 -8.84 -10.21 -13.23
CA ASP A 138 -9.88 -11.06 -12.63
C ASP A 138 -9.37 -12.41 -12.12
N ARG A 139 -8.15 -12.41 -11.61
CA ARG A 139 -7.54 -13.60 -10.99
C ARG A 139 -8.08 -13.74 -9.56
N PRO A 140 -8.69 -14.87 -9.19
CA PRO A 140 -8.93 -15.15 -7.78
C PRO A 140 -7.59 -15.43 -7.12
N LEU A 141 -7.33 -14.77 -6.00
CA LEU A 141 -6.13 -14.97 -5.20
C LEU A 141 -6.54 -15.36 -3.78
N ASN A 142 -6.29 -16.63 -3.44
CA ASN A 142 -6.51 -17.14 -2.09
C ASN A 142 -5.17 -17.16 -1.37
N LEU A 143 -5.08 -16.37 -0.29
CA LEU A 143 -3.83 -16.09 0.40
C LEU A 143 -4.05 -16.22 1.90
N ARG A 144 -3.82 -17.43 2.43
CA ARG A 144 -4.11 -17.80 3.83
C ARG A 144 -5.54 -17.42 4.25
N GLU A 145 -5.68 -16.43 5.12
CA GLU A 145 -6.96 -15.94 5.68
C GLU A 145 -7.66 -14.90 4.79
N ARG A 146 -7.03 -14.47 3.71
CA ARG A 146 -7.56 -13.45 2.79
C ARG A 146 -7.93 -14.07 1.46
N ARG A 147 -9.10 -13.67 0.96
CA ARG A 147 -9.60 -14.11 -0.34
C ARG A 147 -9.88 -12.87 -1.16
N PHE A 148 -9.03 -12.63 -2.15
CA PHE A 148 -9.27 -11.59 -3.12
C PHE A 148 -10.01 -12.23 -4.29
N GLY A 149 -11.28 -11.85 -4.47
CA GLY A 149 -12.10 -12.38 -5.56
C GLY A 149 -11.54 -12.04 -6.94
N HIS A 150 -11.04 -10.82 -7.09
CA HIS A 150 -10.49 -10.31 -8.36
C HIS A 150 -9.30 -9.40 -8.07
N VAL A 151 -8.13 -9.72 -8.61
CA VAL A 151 -6.93 -8.86 -8.55
C VAL A 151 -6.43 -8.49 -9.94
N ILE A 152 -5.75 -7.34 -10.02
CA ILE A 152 -4.93 -6.97 -11.18
C ILE A 152 -3.55 -7.60 -10.97
N GLN A 153 -3.07 -8.35 -11.94
CA GLN A 153 -1.69 -8.83 -12.00
C GLN A 153 -0.84 -7.83 -12.80
N THR A 154 0.36 -7.56 -12.34
CA THR A 154 1.35 -6.72 -13.04
C THR A 154 2.76 -7.26 -12.84
N ASP A 155 3.63 -7.02 -13.80
CA ASP A 155 5.07 -7.25 -13.72
C ASP A 155 5.84 -6.02 -13.21
N ALA A 156 5.17 -4.89 -12.99
CA ALA A 156 5.74 -3.76 -12.29
C ALA A 156 6.26 -4.23 -10.92
N ALA A 157 7.50 -3.88 -10.59
CA ALA A 157 8.12 -4.36 -9.36
C ALA A 157 7.41 -3.79 -8.12
N ILE A 158 6.78 -4.66 -7.33
CA ILE A 158 6.13 -4.32 -6.07
C ILE A 158 6.91 -4.98 -4.92
N ASN A 159 7.77 -4.20 -4.27
CA ASN A 159 8.57 -4.66 -3.14
C ASN A 159 7.99 -4.17 -1.81
N PRO A 160 8.42 -4.73 -0.65
CA PRO A 160 8.06 -4.22 0.67
C PRO A 160 8.24 -2.70 0.74
N GLY A 161 7.17 -2.00 1.12
CA GLY A 161 7.09 -0.52 1.13
C GLY A 161 6.26 0.08 -0.01
N ASN A 162 6.00 -0.66 -1.10
CA ASN A 162 5.00 -0.28 -2.11
C ASN A 162 3.55 -0.61 -1.69
N SER A 163 3.37 -1.56 -0.78
CA SER A 163 2.05 -1.97 -0.27
C SER A 163 1.26 -0.77 0.26
N GLY A 164 0.03 -0.63 -0.23
CA GLY A 164 -0.91 0.45 0.04
C GLY A 164 -0.77 1.64 -0.93
N GLY A 165 0.33 1.72 -1.67
CA GLY A 165 0.54 2.71 -2.72
C GLY A 165 -0.34 2.45 -3.95
N PRO A 166 -0.48 3.43 -4.85
CA PRO A 166 -1.32 3.27 -6.03
C PRO A 166 -0.61 2.51 -7.15
N LEU A 167 -1.39 1.74 -7.90
CA LEU A 167 -1.08 1.32 -9.27
C LEU A 167 -1.77 2.30 -10.22
N LEU A 168 -1.03 2.99 -11.08
CA LEU A 168 -1.55 4.02 -11.98
C LEU A 168 -1.58 3.56 -13.43
N ASN A 169 -2.54 4.09 -14.19
CA ASN A 169 -2.48 4.12 -15.65
C ASN A 169 -1.63 5.31 -16.14
N ILE A 170 -1.44 5.41 -17.47
CA ILE A 170 -0.67 6.50 -18.10
C ILE A 170 -1.27 7.91 -17.91
N LEU A 171 -2.55 8.00 -17.52
CA LEU A 171 -3.22 9.26 -17.19
C LEU A 171 -2.94 9.72 -15.75
N GLY A 172 -2.14 8.95 -15.00
CA GLY A 172 -1.86 9.22 -13.59
C GLY A 172 -3.04 8.94 -12.66
N GLN A 173 -4.02 8.15 -13.12
CA GLN A 173 -5.18 7.77 -12.33
C GLN A 173 -4.95 6.41 -11.67
N ALA A 174 -5.38 6.28 -10.41
CA ALA A 174 -5.33 4.99 -9.72
C ALA A 174 -6.26 3.99 -10.40
N ILE A 175 -5.69 2.86 -10.84
CA ILE A 175 -6.39 1.66 -11.32
C ILE A 175 -6.34 0.53 -10.30
N GLY A 176 -5.48 0.61 -9.28
CA GLY A 176 -5.48 -0.32 -8.16
C GLY A 176 -4.69 0.15 -6.95
N VAL A 177 -4.70 -0.67 -5.90
CA VAL A 177 -3.90 -0.51 -4.68
C VAL A 177 -2.89 -1.66 -4.61
N ASN A 178 -1.61 -1.34 -4.71
CA ASN A 178 -0.53 -2.32 -4.61
C ASN A 178 -0.64 -3.05 -3.28
N THR A 179 -0.60 -4.38 -3.27
CA THR A 179 -0.75 -5.16 -2.03
C THR A 179 0.38 -6.16 -1.85
N LEU A 180 0.64 -7.00 -2.84
CA LEU A 180 1.39 -8.24 -2.67
C LEU A 180 2.28 -8.56 -3.88
N VAL A 181 3.34 -9.32 -3.61
CA VAL A 181 4.15 -10.05 -4.60
C VAL A 181 4.10 -11.53 -4.24
N VAL A 182 4.08 -12.40 -5.24
CA VAL A 182 4.37 -13.82 -5.00
C VAL A 182 5.88 -14.00 -5.04
N TYR A 183 6.46 -14.39 -3.91
CA TYR A 183 7.86 -14.79 -3.83
C TYR A 183 7.96 -16.32 -3.98
N PRO A 184 8.96 -16.88 -4.70
CA PRO A 184 10.12 -16.25 -5.33
C PRO A 184 9.90 -15.82 -6.80
N SER A 185 8.66 -15.74 -7.29
CA SER A 185 8.42 -15.36 -8.69
C SER A 185 8.79 -13.91 -8.96
N GLN A 186 9.83 -13.72 -9.76
CA GLN A 186 10.11 -12.42 -10.38
C GLN A 186 8.97 -12.06 -11.33
N ALA A 187 8.55 -10.78 -11.36
CA ALA A 187 7.53 -10.25 -12.27
C ALA A 187 6.07 -10.73 -12.06
N ILE A 188 5.70 -11.26 -10.89
CA ILE A 188 4.28 -11.53 -10.53
C ILE A 188 3.89 -10.74 -9.27
N SER A 189 3.26 -9.60 -9.50
CA SER A 189 2.75 -8.71 -8.47
C SER A 189 1.25 -8.51 -8.60
N PHE A 190 0.60 -8.14 -7.49
CA PHE A 190 -0.85 -7.98 -7.43
C PHE A 190 -1.28 -6.64 -6.82
N ALA A 191 -2.35 -6.09 -7.39
CA ALA A 191 -3.06 -4.92 -6.89
C ALA A 191 -4.57 -5.18 -6.75
N ILE A 192 -5.17 -4.61 -5.71
CA ILE A 192 -6.62 -4.62 -5.49
C ILE A 192 -7.25 -3.66 -6.51
N PRO A 193 -8.23 -4.07 -7.33
CA PRO A 193 -8.81 -3.22 -8.37
C PRO A 193 -9.50 -1.99 -7.79
N ILE A 194 -9.28 -0.80 -8.37
CA ILE A 194 -9.83 0.45 -7.83
C ILE A 194 -11.38 0.46 -7.83
N ASP A 195 -12.02 -0.25 -8.75
CA ASP A 195 -13.48 -0.35 -8.80
C ASP A 195 -14.06 -1.21 -7.67
N VAL A 196 -13.27 -2.11 -7.07
CA VAL A 196 -13.64 -2.82 -5.83
C VAL A 196 -13.50 -1.89 -4.62
N VAL A 197 -12.49 -1.02 -4.64
CA VAL A 197 -12.17 -0.09 -3.55
C VAL A 197 -13.21 1.04 -3.44
N LYS A 198 -13.60 1.66 -4.56
CA LYS A 198 -14.43 2.88 -4.58
C LYS A 198 -15.71 2.77 -3.75
N PRO A 199 -16.53 1.69 -3.85
CA PRO A 199 -17.73 1.57 -3.03
C PRO A 199 -17.43 1.46 -1.52
N LEU A 200 -16.34 0.78 -1.16
CA LEU A 200 -15.97 0.51 0.24
C LEU A 200 -15.51 1.78 0.98
N VAL A 201 -14.94 2.74 0.25
CA VAL A 201 -14.37 3.97 0.85
C VAL A 201 -15.17 5.23 0.52
N ARG A 202 -16.39 5.09 0.02
CA ARG A 202 -17.24 6.19 -0.45
C ARG A 202 -17.40 7.31 0.57
N ASP A 203 -17.62 6.95 1.83
CA ASP A 203 -17.88 7.94 2.90
C ASP A 203 -16.64 8.78 3.26
N PHE A 204 -15.45 8.35 2.82
CA PHE A 204 -14.17 9.02 3.07
C PHE A 204 -13.70 9.89 1.92
N MET A 205 -14.26 9.76 0.72
CA MET A 205 -13.93 10.60 -0.45
C MET A 205 -14.56 11.99 -0.26
#